data_AF-A0A420D4H1-F1
#
_entry.id   AF-A0A420D4H1-F1
#
_cell.length_a   1.000
_cell.length_b   1.000
_cell.length_c   1.000
_cell.angle_alpha   90.00
_cell.angle_beta   90.00
_cell.angle_gamma   90.00
#
_symmetry.space_group_name_H-M   'P 1'
#
loop_
_entity.id
_entity.type
_entity.pdbx_description
1 polymer ?
#
loop_
_entity_poly.entity_id
_entity_poly.type
_entity_poly.pdbx_seq_one_letter_code
_entity_poly.pdbx_strand_id
1 'polypeptide(L)'
;MVEDAGIEALPDVIEVKAAGGGSDLERLLGEFTTEMRAQFEMFRRLREAAESLLDGADEGLAKLARADAKAATDAIALIVRTLEKIDALLRQLERDRLEAEERALDARDPELLRAEVEALIAARVEQAVAARLDQAVAAHVAAVSGLAEGQRPP
;
A
#
# COMPACT_ATOMS: atom_id res chain seq x y z
N MET A 1 51.32 18.93 -1.29
CA MET A 1 50.08 18.89 -0.50
C MET A 1 48.98 18.58 -1.48
N VAL A 2 48.51 17.34 -1.47
CA VAL A 2 47.49 16.83 -2.40
C VAL A 2 46.22 16.73 -1.59
N GLU A 3 45.33 17.71 -1.77
CA GLU A 3 43.93 17.61 -1.34
C GLU A 3 43.13 17.39 -2.62
N ASP A 4 42.78 16.14 -2.90
CA ASP A 4 41.59 15.83 -3.70
C ASP A 4 41.22 14.36 -3.57
N ALA A 5 40.07 14.12 -2.94
CA ALA A 5 39.15 13.02 -3.21
C ALA A 5 37.94 13.24 -2.29
N GLY A 6 37.20 14.31 -2.57
CA GLY A 6 35.88 14.52 -2.00
C GLY A 6 35.02 13.30 -2.32
N ILE A 7 34.50 12.68 -1.26
CA ILE A 7 33.51 11.61 -1.33
C ILE A 7 32.36 12.14 -2.19
N GLU A 8 32.17 11.55 -3.36
CA GLU A 8 31.06 11.83 -4.26
C GLU A 8 29.78 11.54 -3.50
N ALA A 9 29.18 12.61 -2.97
CA ALA A 9 27.91 12.57 -2.30
C ALA A 9 26.87 12.10 -3.33
N LEU A 10 26.32 10.91 -3.11
CA LEU A 10 25.16 10.43 -3.83
C LEU A 10 24.08 11.52 -3.73
N PRO A 11 23.41 11.87 -4.84
CA PRO A 11 22.43 12.96 -4.83
C PRO A 11 21.31 12.65 -3.83
N ASP A 12 21.25 13.45 -2.77
CA ASP A 12 20.10 13.50 -1.87
C ASP A 12 18.92 14.12 -2.63
N VAL A 13 17.78 13.47 -2.52
CA VAL A 13 16.46 13.92 -3.02
C VAL A 13 16.20 13.65 -4.50
N ILE A 14 15.55 12.51 -4.76
CA ILE A 14 14.72 12.34 -5.96
C ILE A 14 13.42 13.12 -5.71
N GLU A 15 13.34 14.36 -6.18
CA GLU A 15 12.07 15.10 -6.22
C GLU A 15 11.12 14.44 -7.23
N VAL A 16 10.21 13.59 -6.76
CA VAL A 16 9.15 13.02 -7.59
C VAL A 16 8.00 14.02 -7.69
N LYS A 17 8.09 14.95 -8.66
CA LYS A 17 6.94 15.73 -9.11
C LYS A 17 6.03 14.88 -9.99
N ALA A 18 5.03 14.23 -9.40
CA ALA A 18 3.79 13.91 -10.10
C ALA A 18 2.69 13.52 -9.11
N ALA A 19 1.56 14.22 -9.15
CA ALA A 19 0.30 13.88 -8.48
C ALA A 19 -0.37 12.61 -9.05
N GLY A 20 0.42 11.57 -9.29
CA GLY A 20 0.07 10.29 -9.89
C GLY A 20 1.22 9.28 -9.95
N GLY A 21 2.47 9.71 -9.67
CA GLY A 21 3.67 8.86 -9.76
C GLY A 21 3.94 7.95 -8.55
N GLY A 22 3.30 8.21 -7.41
CA GLY A 22 3.45 7.38 -6.20
C GLY A 22 3.02 5.92 -6.43
N SER A 23 1.90 5.73 -7.12
CA SER A 23 1.36 4.39 -7.39
C SER A 23 2.24 3.54 -8.31
N ASP A 24 2.92 4.15 -9.28
CA ASP A 24 3.82 3.45 -10.19
C ASP A 24 5.14 3.07 -9.52
N LEU A 25 5.67 3.93 -8.66
CA LEU A 25 6.87 3.63 -7.88
C LEU A 25 6.59 2.54 -6.84
N GLU A 26 5.48 2.61 -6.11
CA GLU A 26 5.07 1.58 -5.15
C GLU A 26 4.91 0.22 -5.84
N ARG A 27 4.25 0.20 -7.01
CA ARG A 27 4.11 -1.01 -7.82
C ARG A 27 5.47 -1.57 -8.24
N LEU A 28 6.37 -0.72 -8.74
CA LEU A 28 7.72 -1.13 -9.13
C LEU A 28 8.51 -1.71 -7.95
N LEU A 29 8.44 -1.07 -6.78
CA LEU A 29 9.08 -1.57 -5.55
C LEU A 29 8.50 -2.91 -5.09
N GLY A 30 7.19 -3.12 -5.27
CA GLY A 30 6.52 -4.41 -5.04
C GLY A 30 6.98 -5.51 -6.01
N GLU A 31 7.10 -5.18 -7.30
CA GLU A 31 7.64 -6.08 -8.33
C GLU A 31 9.08 -6.47 -8.00
N PHE A 32 9.93 -5.51 -7.64
CA PHE A 32 11.31 -5.80 -7.21
C PHE A 32 11.38 -6.66 -5.95
N THR A 33 10.49 -6.44 -4.98
CA THR A 33 10.42 -7.29 -3.77
C THR A 33 10.13 -8.74 -4.13
N THR A 34 9.23 -8.96 -5.09
CA THR A 34 8.89 -10.30 -5.58
C THR A 34 10.07 -10.96 -6.29
N GLU A 35 10.74 -10.22 -7.17
CA GLU A 35 11.91 -10.70 -7.90
C GLU A 35 13.09 -11.01 -6.95
N MET A 36 13.37 -10.12 -6.00
CA MET A 36 14.42 -10.32 -4.98
C MET A 36 14.16 -11.55 -4.11
N ARG A 37 12.89 -11.88 -3.81
CA ARG A 37 12.54 -13.13 -3.11
C ARG A 37 12.89 -14.36 -3.96
N ALA A 38 12.61 -14.33 -5.26
CA ALA A 38 12.95 -15.43 -6.16
C ALA A 38 14.48 -15.61 -6.24
N GLN A 39 15.23 -14.52 -6.36
CA GLN A 39 16.70 -14.54 -6.37
C GLN A 39 17.27 -15.02 -5.03
N PHE A 40 16.68 -14.61 -3.90
CA PHE A 40 17.09 -15.09 -2.58
C PHE A 40 16.98 -16.62 -2.48
N GLU A 41 15.86 -17.20 -2.91
CA GLU A 41 15.69 -18.66 -2.93
C GLU A 41 16.68 -19.35 -3.87
N MET A 42 16.99 -18.73 -5.01
CA MET A 42 18.01 -19.25 -5.93
C MET A 42 19.40 -19.27 -5.28
N PHE A 43 19.85 -18.17 -4.68
CA PHE A 43 21.15 -18.13 -4.00
C PHE A 43 21.20 -19.03 -2.76
N ARG A 44 20.09 -19.20 -2.04
CA ARG A 44 20.01 -20.16 -0.92
C ARG A 44 20.28 -21.59 -1.41
N ARG A 45 19.66 -21.99 -2.52
CA ARG A 45 19.89 -23.30 -3.14
C ARG A 45 21.31 -23.45 -3.68
N LEU A 46 21.88 -22.41 -4.29
CA LEU A 46 23.27 -22.42 -4.75
C LEU A 46 24.25 -22.61 -3.59
N ARG A 47 24.01 -21.94 -2.45
CA ARG A 47 24.81 -22.11 -1.25
C ARG A 47 24.74 -23.55 -0.74
N GLU A 48 23.53 -24.10 -0.59
CA GLU A 48 23.32 -25.49 -0.15
C GLU A 48 23.98 -26.50 -1.08
N ALA A 49 23.89 -26.29 -2.40
CA ALA A 49 24.55 -27.14 -3.38
C ALA A 49 26.08 -27.06 -3.26
N ALA A 50 26.66 -25.87 -3.11
CA ALA A 50 28.10 -25.68 -2.91
C ALA A 50 28.58 -26.31 -1.59
N GLU A 51 27.82 -26.16 -0.51
CA GLU A 51 28.13 -26.79 0.78
C GLU A 51 28.09 -28.32 0.70
N SER A 52 27.16 -28.90 -0.08
CA SER A 52 27.07 -30.36 -0.26
C SER A 52 28.29 -30.96 -0.98
N LEU A 53 28.97 -30.18 -1.81
CA LEU A 53 30.19 -30.60 -2.52
C LEU A 53 31.42 -30.67 -1.62
N LEU A 54 31.33 -30.19 -0.37
CA LEU A 54 32.47 -30.23 0.56
C LEU A 54 32.71 -31.63 1.15
N ASP A 55 31.69 -32.49 1.18
CA ASP A 55 31.82 -33.83 1.72
C ASP A 55 32.53 -34.75 0.71
N GLY A 56 33.68 -35.30 1.11
CA GLY A 56 34.50 -36.17 0.25
C GLY A 56 35.26 -35.48 -0.89
N ALA A 57 35.24 -34.15 -0.99
CA ALA A 57 35.96 -33.41 -2.03
C ALA A 57 37.49 -33.39 -1.83
N ASP A 58 38.21 -33.40 -2.95
CA ASP A 58 39.64 -33.06 -2.95
C ASP A 58 39.86 -31.58 -2.60
N GLU A 59 41.11 -31.20 -2.32
CA GLU A 59 41.44 -29.85 -1.86
C GLU A 59 41.06 -28.76 -2.88
N GLY A 60 41.18 -29.04 -4.19
CA GLY A 60 40.85 -28.11 -5.25
C GLY A 60 39.34 -27.87 -5.33
N LEU A 61 38.55 -28.93 -5.36
CA LEU A 61 37.09 -28.90 -5.36
C LEU A 61 36.55 -28.27 -4.08
N ALA A 62 37.11 -28.62 -2.92
CA ALA A 62 36.72 -28.06 -1.64
C ALA A 62 37.02 -26.55 -1.56
N LYS A 63 38.09 -26.07 -2.23
CA LYS A 63 38.38 -24.64 -2.31
C LYS A 63 37.35 -23.90 -3.18
N LEU A 64 37.00 -24.46 -4.34
CA LEU A 64 36.01 -23.89 -5.24
C LEU A 64 34.63 -23.83 -4.57
N ALA A 65 34.19 -24.92 -3.96
CA ALA A 65 32.92 -25.01 -3.24
C ALA A 65 32.80 -23.97 -2.12
N ARG A 66 33.86 -23.72 -1.34
CA ARG A 66 33.87 -22.66 -0.32
C ARG A 66 33.76 -21.25 -0.93
N ALA A 67 34.39 -21.02 -2.08
CA ALA A 67 34.30 -19.74 -2.77
C ALA A 67 32.87 -19.49 -3.28
N ASP A 68 32.23 -20.51 -3.85
CA ASP A 68 30.85 -20.41 -4.34
C ASP A 68 29.85 -20.21 -3.18
N ALA A 69 29.98 -20.96 -2.09
CA ALA A 69 29.15 -20.80 -0.89
C ALA A 69 29.29 -19.39 -0.30
N LYS A 70 30.50 -18.83 -0.31
CA LYS A 70 30.76 -17.45 0.11
C LYS A 70 30.10 -16.45 -0.83
N ALA A 71 30.28 -16.58 -2.14
CA ALA A 71 29.68 -15.67 -3.12
C ALA A 71 28.14 -15.67 -3.01
N ALA A 72 27.52 -16.83 -2.85
CA ALA A 72 26.09 -16.96 -2.62
C ALA A 72 25.65 -16.28 -1.30
N THR A 73 26.44 -16.41 -0.23
CA THR A 73 26.17 -15.75 1.06
C THR A 73 26.26 -14.23 0.95
N ASP A 74 27.28 -13.71 0.26
CA ASP A 74 27.45 -12.27 0.06
C ASP A 74 26.29 -11.69 -0.79
N ALA A 75 25.83 -12.43 -1.81
CA ALA A 75 24.67 -12.07 -2.62
C ALA A 75 23.36 -12.05 -1.80
N ILE A 76 23.15 -13.06 -0.95
CA ILE A 76 22.01 -13.11 -0.02
C ILE A 76 21.99 -11.87 0.90
N ALA A 77 23.15 -11.51 1.46
CA ALA A 77 23.25 -10.35 2.35
C ALA A 77 22.93 -9.03 1.62
N LEU A 78 23.36 -8.90 0.35
CA LEU A 78 23.03 -7.74 -0.48
C LEU A 78 21.53 -7.67 -0.78
N ILE A 79 20.88 -8.80 -1.08
CA ILE A 79 19.43 -8.88 -1.30
C ILE A 79 18.67 -8.44 -0.04
N VAL A 80 19.02 -8.97 1.13
CA VAL A 80 18.37 -8.60 2.40
C VAL A 80 18.49 -7.10 2.66
N ARG A 81 19.69 -6.53 2.52
CA ARG A 81 19.90 -5.07 2.67
C ARG A 81 19.09 -4.25 1.68
N THR A 82 18.89 -4.76 0.47
CA THR A 82 18.10 -4.09 -0.56
C THR A 82 16.62 -4.13 -0.22
N LEU A 83 16.11 -5.28 0.27
CA LEU A 83 14.74 -5.42 0.75
C LEU A 83 14.44 -4.51 1.95
N GLU A 84 15.39 -4.36 2.88
CA GLU A 84 15.27 -3.41 4.00
C GLU A 84 15.13 -1.96 3.50
N LYS A 85 15.90 -1.57 2.48
CA LYS A 85 15.78 -0.24 1.86
C LYS A 85 14.43 -0.06 1.15
N ILE A 86 13.95 -1.08 0.45
CA ILE A 86 12.63 -1.05 -0.20
C ILE A 86 11.51 -0.90 0.84
N ASP A 87 11.56 -1.65 1.94
CA ASP A 87 10.59 -1.52 3.04
C ASP A 87 10.59 -0.11 3.63
N ALA A 88 11.78 0.46 3.87
CA ALA A 88 11.91 1.82 4.37
C ALA A 88 11.30 2.86 3.40
N LEU A 89 11.52 2.70 2.09
CA LEU A 89 10.95 3.57 1.06
C LEU A 89 9.43 3.46 1.00
N LEU A 90 8.87 2.24 1.02
CA LEU A 90 7.42 2.05 1.01
C LEU A 90 6.75 2.68 2.23
N ARG A 91 7.37 2.54 3.41
CA ARG A 91 6.88 3.22 4.63
C ARG A 91 6.97 4.74 4.53
N GLN A 92 7.98 5.27 3.85
CA GLN A 92 8.11 6.71 3.63
C GLN A 92 7.03 7.21 2.67
N LEU A 93 6.80 6.53 1.56
CA LEU A 93 5.77 6.92 0.59
C LEU A 93 4.37 6.96 1.23
N GLU A 94 4.06 5.98 2.08
CA GLU A 94 2.78 5.98 2.81
C GLU A 94 2.67 7.16 3.79
N ARG A 95 3.75 7.50 4.50
CA ARG A 95 3.77 8.71 5.34
C ARG A 95 3.58 9.98 4.51
N ASP A 96 4.31 10.11 3.40
CA ASP A 96 4.25 11.27 2.52
C ASP A 96 2.83 11.45 1.95
N ARG A 97 2.15 10.34 1.63
CA ARG A 97 0.75 10.33 1.18
C ARG A 97 -0.18 10.86 2.28
N LEU A 98 -0.07 10.36 3.51
CA LEU A 98 -0.89 10.81 4.64
C LEU A 98 -0.65 12.28 5.00
N GLU A 99 0.61 12.72 5.02
CA GLU A 99 0.96 14.12 5.26
C GLU A 99 0.45 15.04 4.15
N ALA A 100 0.43 14.56 2.90
CA ALA A 100 -0.15 15.31 1.79
C ALA A 100 -1.67 15.44 1.91
N GLU A 101 -2.36 14.38 2.36
CA GLU A 101 -3.80 14.41 2.64
C GLU A 101 -4.13 15.37 3.79
N GLU A 102 -3.37 15.35 4.89
CA GLU A 102 -3.53 16.27 6.01
C GLU A 102 -3.33 17.73 5.57
N ARG A 103 -2.22 18.03 4.89
CA ARG A 103 -1.98 19.37 4.32
C ARG A 103 -3.08 19.81 3.36
N ALA A 104 -3.64 18.89 2.57
CA ALA A 104 -4.73 19.20 1.67
C ALA A 104 -6.01 19.55 2.44
N LEU A 105 -6.30 18.88 3.55
CA LEU A 105 -7.44 19.19 4.42
C LEU A 105 -7.25 20.54 5.13
N ASP A 106 -6.08 20.80 5.70
CA ASP A 106 -5.76 22.07 6.37
C ASP A 106 -5.83 23.28 5.43
N ALA A 107 -5.55 23.08 4.14
CA ALA A 107 -5.64 24.12 3.12
C ALA A 107 -7.08 24.42 2.67
N ARG A 108 -8.08 23.60 3.04
CA ARG A 108 -9.48 23.84 2.66
C ARG A 108 -10.10 24.92 3.52
N ASP A 109 -10.89 25.78 2.90
CA ASP A 109 -11.70 26.78 3.60
C ASP A 109 -12.71 26.07 4.55
N PRO A 110 -12.62 26.30 5.87
CA PRO A 110 -13.51 25.69 6.84
C PRO A 110 -14.99 25.99 6.59
N GLU A 111 -15.32 27.19 6.10
CA GLU A 111 -16.70 27.57 5.84
C GLU A 111 -17.27 26.83 4.62
N LEU A 112 -16.43 26.59 3.61
CA LEU A 112 -16.81 25.82 2.44
C LEU A 112 -17.04 24.35 2.80
N LEU A 113 -16.16 23.77 3.62
CA LEU A 113 -16.32 22.42 4.19
C LEU A 113 -17.61 22.29 4.99
N ARG A 114 -17.91 23.29 5.84
CA ARG A 114 -19.15 23.32 6.61
C ARG A 114 -20.38 23.35 5.69
N ALA A 115 -20.37 24.19 4.66
CA ALA A 115 -21.47 24.28 3.70
C ALA A 115 -21.69 22.95 2.95
N GLU A 116 -20.62 22.26 2.55
CA GLU A 116 -20.71 20.92 1.94
C GLU A 116 -21.36 19.89 2.87
N VAL A 117 -20.97 19.88 4.15
CA VAL A 117 -21.55 18.98 5.16
C VAL A 117 -23.01 19.31 5.41
N GLU A 118 -23.37 20.59 5.53
CA GLU A 118 -24.75 21.02 5.70
C GLU A 118 -25.63 20.58 4.51
N ALA A 119 -25.13 20.71 3.28
CA ALA A 119 -25.81 20.23 2.08
C ALA A 119 -25.99 18.70 2.07
N LEU A 120 -24.97 17.94 2.48
CA LEU A 120 -25.05 16.48 2.57
C LEU A 120 -26.08 16.03 3.61
N ILE A 121 -26.13 16.70 4.76
CA ILE A 121 -27.11 16.44 5.81
C ILE A 121 -28.53 16.74 5.29
N ALA A 122 -28.74 17.88 4.65
CA ALA A 122 -30.03 18.25 4.08
C ALA A 122 -30.53 17.19 3.09
N ALA A 123 -29.69 16.77 2.15
CA ALA A 123 -30.03 15.73 1.18
C ALA A 123 -30.41 14.39 1.86
N ARG A 124 -29.67 13.97 2.89
CA ARG A 124 -30.00 12.73 3.64
C ARG A 124 -31.29 12.85 4.44
N VAL A 125 -31.56 14.02 5.02
CA VAL A 125 -32.80 14.27 5.76
C VAL A 125 -33.99 14.24 4.80
N GLU A 126 -33.89 14.89 3.64
CA GLU A 126 -34.94 14.85 2.61
C GLU A 126 -35.26 13.43 2.18
N GLN A 127 -34.24 12.61 1.89
CA GLN A 127 -34.42 11.20 1.55
C GLN A 127 -35.13 10.42 2.68
N ALA A 128 -34.71 10.61 3.93
CA ALA A 128 -35.30 9.93 5.08
C ALA A 128 -36.75 10.38 5.34
N VAL A 129 -37.06 11.66 5.14
CA VAL A 129 -38.40 12.22 5.29
C VAL A 129 -39.31 11.68 4.19
N ALA A 130 -38.87 11.68 2.92
CA ALA A 130 -39.63 11.13 1.82
C ALA A 130 -40.00 9.65 2.07
N ALA A 131 -39.03 8.83 2.47
CA ALA A 131 -39.27 7.43 2.79
C ALA A 131 -40.28 7.24 3.94
N ARG A 132 -40.21 8.06 4.99
CA ARG A 132 -41.18 8.01 6.10
C ARG A 132 -42.57 8.49 5.68
N LEU A 133 -42.65 9.49 4.82
CA LEU A 133 -43.91 10.01 4.30
C LEU A 133 -44.60 8.95 3.44
N ASP A 134 -43.86 8.28 2.56
CA ASP A 134 -44.38 7.18 1.73
C ASP A 134 -44.94 6.04 2.60
N GLN A 135 -44.22 5.67 3.66
CA GLN A 135 -44.68 4.67 4.63
C GLN A 135 -45.96 5.11 5.36
N ALA A 136 -46.02 6.36 5.82
CA ALA A 136 -47.17 6.90 6.52
C ALA A 136 -48.41 6.99 5.61
N VAL A 137 -48.22 7.41 4.35
CA VAL A 137 -49.29 7.45 3.34
C VAL A 137 -49.78 6.05 3.03
N ALA A 138 -48.89 5.08 2.82
CA ALA A 138 -49.27 3.69 2.59
C ALA A 138 -50.08 3.11 3.76
N ALA A 139 -49.65 3.37 5.01
CA ALA A 139 -50.37 2.95 6.20
C ALA A 139 -51.77 3.61 6.30
N HIS A 140 -51.88 4.90 5.98
CA HIS A 140 -53.16 5.60 6.01
C HIS A 140 -54.13 5.09 4.93
N VAL A 141 -53.65 4.88 3.70
CA VAL A 141 -54.45 4.32 2.61
C VAL A 141 -54.96 2.92 2.95
N ALA A 142 -54.12 2.08 3.56
CA ALA A 142 -54.53 0.76 4.02
C ALA A 142 -55.61 0.85 5.12
N ALA A 143 -55.47 1.76 6.08
CA ALA A 143 -56.45 1.96 7.14
C ALA A 143 -57.81 2.43 6.61
N VAL A 144 -57.82 3.37 5.65
CA VAL A 144 -59.05 3.88 5.02
C VAL A 144 -59.73 2.80 4.18
N SER A 145 -58.95 2.00 3.44
CA SER A 145 -59.49 0.91 2.61
C SER A 145 -60.10 -0.20 3.46
N GLY A 146 -59.45 -0.57 4.58
CA GLY A 146 -59.98 -1.55 5.53
C GLY A 146 -61.28 -1.10 6.22
N LEU A 147 -61.49 0.20 6.41
CA LEU A 147 -62.76 0.76 6.91
C LEU A 147 -63.88 0.71 5.86
N ALA A 148 -63.56 0.78 4.57
CA ALA A 148 -64.53 0.70 3.49
C ALA A 148 -65.06 -0.73 3.25
N GLU A 149 -64.29 -1.75 3.61
CA GLU A 149 -64.68 -3.17 3.47
C GLU A 149 -65.50 -3.71 4.65
N GLY A 150 -65.59 -2.96 5.77
CA GLY A 150 -66.15 -3.44 7.03
C GLY A 150 -67.33 -2.63 7.58
N GLN A 151 -68.48 -2.59 6.90
CA GLN A 151 -69.79 -2.45 7.55
C GLN A 151 -70.94 -2.79 6.57
N ARG A 152 -71.38 -4.05 6.54
CA ARG A 152 -72.78 -4.40 6.22
C ARG A 152 -73.32 -5.17 7.43
N PRO A 153 -74.13 -4.54 8.30
CA PRO A 153 -74.78 -5.28 9.38
C PRO A 153 -75.90 -6.17 8.80
N PRO A 154 -76.17 -7.32 9.42
CA PRO A 154 -77.23 -8.25 9.02
C PRO A 154 -78.64 -7.67 9.20
#